data_AF-A0A1D1VY13-F1
#
_entry.id   AF-A0A1D1VY13-F1
#
_cell.length_a   1.000
_cell.length_b   1.000
_cell.length_c   1.000
_cell.angle_alpha   90.00
_cell.angle_beta   90.00
_cell.angle_gamma   90.00
#
_symmetry.space_group_name_H-M   'P 1'
#
loop_
_entity.id
_entity.type
_entity.pdbx_description
1 polymer ?
#
loop_
_entity_poly.entity_id
_entity_poly.type
_entity_poly.pdbx_seq_one_letter_code
_entity_poly.pdbx_strand_id
1 'polypeptide(L)'
;MSWFKCMMPLLFGGKMNPEVKSSDPDVRVIPIIVEDVVFSKLTALLDVWDPLSSFQTRQLVGFLQQTFKTFPVIDKKRKPVEELFRAIVQRLRLAIEDDVYLPLYSQRLLESDAEAARFAAEQYRSAFKLFCNAMLFHGILSNSILVELAIERLLNRYLLTPIRNSHNTSESVQRCLAIAQKIPEDRLQAEFADSLAVPKYLQQFCHAAANLGKKNPNREEVSSLARALMQLRDFDRAEEMEKQLPRFKS
;
A
#
# COMPACT_ATOMS: atom_id res chain seq x y z
N MET A 1 30.01 32.84 -13.91
CA MET A 1 30.39 31.83 -12.90
C MET A 1 30.41 30.45 -13.56
N SER A 2 31.59 29.84 -13.71
CA SER A 2 31.79 28.54 -14.37
C SER A 2 31.17 27.37 -13.58
N TRP A 3 31.17 27.44 -12.25
CA TRP A 3 30.63 26.41 -11.36
C TRP A 3 29.14 26.13 -11.59
N PHE A 4 28.33 27.16 -11.81
CA PHE A 4 26.89 27.02 -12.08
C PHE A 4 26.63 26.24 -13.37
N LYS A 5 27.43 26.45 -14.43
CA LYS A 5 27.29 25.73 -15.70
C LYS A 5 27.62 24.25 -15.57
N CYS A 6 28.55 23.88 -14.68
CA CYS A 6 28.86 22.49 -14.37
C CYS A 6 27.75 21.78 -13.57
N MET A 7 26.92 22.54 -12.83
CA MET A 7 25.80 22.01 -12.04
C MET A 7 24.47 21.96 -12.80
N MET A 8 24.33 22.70 -13.91
CA MET A 8 23.12 22.67 -14.77
C MET A 8 22.72 21.26 -15.24
N PRO A 9 23.64 20.35 -15.63
CA PRO A 9 23.28 18.98 -16.00
C PRO A 9 22.64 18.21 -14.84
N LEU A 10 23.09 18.44 -13.59
CA LEU A 10 22.50 17.83 -12.39
C LEU A 10 21.09 18.34 -12.11
N LEU A 11 20.82 19.62 -12.39
CA LEU A 11 19.50 20.25 -12.16
C LEU A 11 18.47 19.92 -13.23
N PHE A 12 18.88 19.79 -14.50
CA PHE A 12 17.99 19.63 -15.64
C PHE A 12 18.03 18.22 -16.28
N GLY A 13 18.64 17.24 -15.60
CA GLY A 13 18.71 15.85 -16.09
C GLY A 13 19.61 15.67 -17.32
N GLY A 14 20.55 16.59 -17.54
CA GLY A 14 21.57 16.46 -18.57
C GLY A 14 22.57 15.35 -18.22
N LYS A 15 23.09 14.65 -19.23
CA LYS A 15 24.15 13.64 -19.02
C LYS A 15 25.34 14.33 -18.34
N MET A 16 25.70 13.83 -17.15
CA MET A 16 26.88 14.25 -16.42
C MET A 16 28.11 14.06 -17.32
N ASN A 17 29.05 15.01 -17.31
CA ASN A 17 30.35 14.74 -17.93
C ASN A 17 30.96 13.52 -17.22
N PRO A 18 31.46 12.51 -17.96
CA PRO A 18 31.98 11.27 -17.36
C PRO A 18 33.20 11.48 -16.44
N GLU A 19 33.74 12.70 -16.39
CA GLU A 19 34.86 13.10 -15.54
C GLU A 19 34.45 13.53 -14.11
N VAL A 20 33.16 13.79 -13.85
CA VAL A 20 32.70 14.20 -12.51
C VAL A 20 32.47 12.96 -11.66
N LYS A 21 33.44 12.66 -10.79
CA LYS A 21 33.36 11.54 -9.83
C LYS A 21 32.28 11.82 -8.78
N SER A 22 31.54 10.80 -8.34
CA SER A 22 30.53 10.93 -7.25
C SER A 22 31.11 11.36 -5.89
N SER A 23 32.44 11.40 -5.78
CA SER A 23 33.19 11.88 -4.62
C SER A 23 33.44 13.39 -4.61
N ASP A 24 33.06 14.11 -5.67
CA ASP A 24 33.20 15.56 -5.74
C ASP A 24 32.23 16.24 -4.76
N PRO A 25 32.72 17.05 -3.80
CA PRO A 25 31.86 17.76 -2.85
C PRO A 25 30.82 18.67 -3.53
N ASP A 26 31.11 19.20 -4.72
CA ASP A 26 30.23 20.13 -5.42
C ASP A 26 28.95 19.43 -5.92
N VAL A 27 29.01 18.12 -6.19
CA VAL A 27 27.86 17.29 -6.59
C VAL A 27 26.85 17.16 -5.44
N ARG A 28 27.29 17.33 -4.18
CA ARG A 28 26.42 17.24 -3.00
C ARG A 28 25.72 18.55 -2.65
N VAL A 29 26.14 19.69 -3.21
CA VAL A 29 25.59 21.01 -2.86
C VAL A 29 24.09 21.09 -3.17
N ILE A 30 23.64 20.65 -4.35
CA ILE A 30 22.21 20.66 -4.71
C ILE A 30 21.39 19.68 -3.87
N PRO A 31 21.75 18.39 -3.74
CA PRO A 31 21.07 17.46 -2.84
C PRO A 31 20.91 18.03 -1.42
N ILE A 32 21.96 18.64 -0.86
CA ILE A 32 21.90 19.24 0.48
C ILE A 32 20.87 20.37 0.55
N ILE A 33 20.84 21.27 -0.44
CA ILE A 33 19.85 22.36 -0.50
C ILE A 33 18.43 21.82 -0.68
N VAL A 34 18.25 20.79 -1.51
CA VAL A 34 16.96 20.13 -1.71
C VAL A 34 16.49 19.51 -0.40
N GLU A 35 17.35 18.80 0.30
CA GLU A 35 17.02 18.22 1.60
C GLU A 35 16.67 19.31 2.62
N ASP A 36 17.48 20.35 2.75
CA ASP A 36 17.30 21.34 3.81
C ASP A 36 16.14 22.30 3.52
N VAL A 37 15.89 22.65 2.26
CA VAL A 37 14.84 23.63 1.89
C VAL A 37 13.57 22.95 1.42
N VAL A 38 13.68 22.00 0.49
CA VAL A 38 12.51 21.40 -0.17
C VAL A 38 11.85 20.40 0.76
N PHE A 39 12.59 19.51 1.43
CA PHE A 39 11.97 18.57 2.37
C PHE A 39 11.47 19.23 3.64
N SER A 40 12.15 20.26 4.16
CA SER A 40 11.63 21.05 5.28
C SER A 40 10.31 21.74 4.92
N LYS A 41 10.22 22.36 3.74
CA LYS A 41 8.96 22.95 3.26
C LYS A 41 7.88 21.90 2.99
N LEU A 42 8.25 20.77 2.41
CA LEU A 42 7.31 19.67 2.15
C LEU A 42 6.75 19.13 3.46
N THR A 43 7.59 19.01 4.50
CA THR A 43 7.18 18.58 5.85
C THR A 43 6.10 19.51 6.40
N ALA A 44 6.26 20.84 6.27
CA ALA A 44 5.23 21.80 6.67
C ALA A 44 3.93 21.69 5.84
N LEU A 45 4.02 21.24 4.58
CA LEU A 45 2.84 21.01 3.73
C LEU A 45 2.09 19.72 4.08
N LEU A 46 2.72 18.77 4.79
CA LEU A 46 2.05 17.53 5.20
C LEU A 46 0.92 17.75 6.20
N ASP A 47 0.91 18.87 6.92
CA ASP A 47 -0.20 19.24 7.82
C ASP A 47 -1.51 19.44 7.05
N VAL A 48 -1.42 19.98 5.82
CA VAL A 48 -2.58 20.26 4.95
C VAL A 48 -2.88 19.09 4.01
N TRP A 49 -1.97 18.11 3.89
CA TRP A 49 -2.18 16.92 3.08
C TRP A 49 -3.30 16.04 3.67
N ASP A 50 -4.22 15.62 2.79
CA ASP A 50 -5.27 14.65 3.09
C ASP A 50 -4.85 13.24 2.61
N PRO A 51 -4.59 12.29 3.53
CA PRO A 51 -4.25 10.91 3.18
C PRO A 51 -5.35 10.14 2.42
N LEU A 52 -6.62 10.54 2.52
CA LEU A 52 -7.72 9.95 1.77
C LEU A 52 -7.79 10.46 0.32
N SER A 53 -7.15 11.58 0.01
CA SER A 53 -7.10 12.13 -1.34
C SER A 53 -6.10 11.39 -2.23
N SER A 54 -6.59 10.45 -3.04
CA SER A 54 -5.75 9.69 -3.98
C SER A 54 -5.01 10.56 -4.99
N PHE A 55 -5.53 11.74 -5.33
CA PHE A 55 -4.81 12.68 -6.20
C PHE A 55 -3.59 13.25 -5.49
N GLN A 56 -3.78 13.84 -4.30
CA GLN A 56 -2.68 14.42 -3.52
C GLN A 56 -1.61 13.39 -3.18
N THR A 57 -2.03 12.20 -2.72
CA THR A 57 -1.08 11.12 -2.36
C THR A 57 -0.26 10.65 -3.55
N ARG A 58 -0.85 10.52 -4.76
CA ARG A 58 -0.09 10.18 -5.97
C ARG A 58 0.90 11.27 -6.37
N GLN A 59 0.52 12.54 -6.26
CA GLN A 59 1.43 13.65 -6.56
C GLN A 59 2.60 13.68 -5.58
N LEU A 60 2.33 13.49 -4.28
CA LEU A 60 3.36 13.40 -3.24
C LEU A 60 4.34 12.24 -3.51
N VAL A 61 3.80 11.04 -3.75
CA VAL A 61 4.61 9.84 -4.04
C VAL A 61 5.43 10.03 -5.32
N GLY A 62 4.82 10.53 -6.40
CA GLY A 62 5.52 10.78 -7.66
C GLY A 62 6.62 11.84 -7.52
N PHE A 63 6.37 12.89 -6.75
CA PHE A 63 7.37 13.90 -6.43
C PHE A 63 8.56 13.30 -5.68
N LEU A 64 8.30 12.47 -4.65
CA LEU A 64 9.36 11.80 -3.89
C LEU A 64 10.17 10.85 -4.78
N GLN A 65 9.50 10.00 -5.57
CA GLN A 65 10.17 9.08 -6.50
C GLN A 65 11.05 9.82 -7.51
N GLN A 66 10.54 10.89 -8.11
CA GLN A 66 11.31 11.70 -9.05
C GLN A 66 12.50 12.37 -8.37
N THR A 67 12.33 12.90 -7.15
CA THR A 67 13.40 13.55 -6.40
C THR A 67 14.53 12.57 -6.07
N PHE A 68 14.20 11.36 -5.57
CA PHE A 68 15.22 10.34 -5.29
C PHE A 68 15.89 9.80 -6.56
N LYS A 69 15.18 9.80 -7.70
CA LYS A 69 15.76 9.42 -9.00
C LYS A 69 16.71 10.50 -9.54
N THR A 70 16.35 11.78 -9.40
CA THR A 70 17.19 12.90 -9.84
C THR A 70 18.42 13.10 -8.95
N PHE A 71 18.28 12.85 -7.65
CA PHE A 71 19.35 13.04 -6.66
C PHE A 71 19.64 11.75 -5.88
N PRO A 72 20.36 10.78 -6.47
CA PRO A 72 20.66 9.50 -5.82
C PRO A 72 21.63 9.62 -4.63
N VAL A 73 22.27 10.79 -4.47
CA VAL A 73 23.24 11.08 -3.39
C VAL A 73 22.53 11.55 -2.10
N ILE A 74 21.21 11.71 -2.12
CA ILE A 74 20.43 12.07 -0.93
C ILE A 74 20.57 10.98 0.13
N ASP A 75 21.07 11.36 1.30
CA ASP A 75 21.21 10.44 2.43
C ASP A 75 19.91 10.39 3.23
N LYS A 76 19.29 9.20 3.25
CA LYS A 76 18.05 8.93 4.00
C LYS A 76 18.21 9.11 5.52
N LYS A 77 19.44 9.21 6.04
CA LYS A 77 19.74 9.43 7.46
C LYS A 77 19.82 10.91 7.86
N ARG A 78 19.75 11.86 6.91
CA ARG A 78 19.76 13.28 7.26
C ARG A 78 18.45 13.69 7.93
N LYS A 79 18.56 14.55 8.93
CA LYS A 79 17.42 14.99 9.77
C LYS A 79 16.20 15.49 8.98
N PRO A 80 16.34 16.35 7.95
CA PRO A 80 15.17 16.84 7.21
C PRO A 80 14.43 15.73 6.47
N VAL A 81 15.15 14.73 5.98
CA VAL A 81 14.60 13.56 5.27
C VAL A 81 13.88 12.64 6.26
N GLU A 82 14.50 12.39 7.41
CA GLU A 82 13.92 11.57 8.47
C GLU A 82 12.65 12.21 9.05
N GLU A 83 12.68 13.51 9.31
CA GLU A 83 11.52 14.27 9.80
C GLU A 83 10.36 14.23 8.81
N LEU A 84 10.64 14.40 7.52
CA LEU A 84 9.64 14.27 6.46
C LEU A 84 8.96 12.89 6.50
N PHE A 85 9.75 11.80 6.49
CA PHE A 85 9.18 10.45 6.51
C PHE A 85 8.43 10.15 7.80
N ARG A 86 8.95 10.62 8.94
CA ARG A 86 8.27 10.49 10.23
C ARG A 86 6.93 11.21 10.22
N ALA A 87 6.86 12.42 9.66
CA ALA A 87 5.62 13.18 9.52
C ALA A 87 4.61 12.47 8.60
N ILE A 88 5.04 11.91 7.46
CA ILE A 88 4.17 11.11 6.56
C ILE A 88 3.58 9.92 7.31
N VAL A 89 4.42 9.14 8.00
CA VAL A 89 3.99 7.95 8.74
C VAL A 89 3.04 8.33 9.86
N GLN A 90 3.34 9.39 10.61
CA GLN A 90 2.47 9.86 11.69
C GLN A 90 1.13 10.34 11.16
N ARG A 91 1.10 11.07 10.04
CA ARG A 91 -0.15 11.53 9.42
C ARG A 91 -1.00 10.37 8.93
N LEU A 92 -0.38 9.34 8.34
CA LEU A 92 -1.08 8.10 7.96
C LEU A 92 -1.63 7.36 9.18
N ARG A 93 -0.89 7.27 10.29
CA ARG A 93 -1.38 6.67 11.53
C ARG A 93 -2.61 7.41 12.07
N LEU A 94 -2.55 8.74 12.14
CA LEU A 94 -3.67 9.56 12.58
C LEU A 94 -4.88 9.38 11.67
N ALA A 95 -4.71 9.38 10.34
CA ALA A 95 -5.83 9.14 9.43
C ALA A 95 -6.46 7.74 9.60
N ILE A 96 -5.67 6.73 9.96
CA ILE A 96 -6.21 5.38 10.26
C ILE A 96 -6.97 5.38 11.59
N GLU A 97 -6.53 6.14 12.59
CA GLU A 97 -7.14 6.17 13.92
C GLU A 97 -8.39 7.06 13.98
N ASP A 98 -8.33 8.24 13.34
CA ASP A 98 -9.35 9.29 13.44
C ASP A 98 -10.39 9.19 12.31
N ASP A 99 -9.98 8.87 11.08
CA ASP A 99 -10.85 8.97 9.89
C ASP A 99 -11.44 7.62 9.44
N VAL A 100 -10.95 6.49 9.97
CA VAL A 100 -11.47 5.16 9.63
C VAL A 100 -12.44 4.68 10.70
N TYR A 101 -13.73 4.83 10.41
CA TYR A 101 -14.80 4.29 11.23
C TYR A 101 -15.57 3.23 10.46
N LEU A 102 -15.59 1.98 10.95
CA LEU A 102 -16.37 0.92 10.33
C LEU A 102 -17.47 0.45 11.29
N PRO A 103 -18.72 0.92 11.13
CA PRO A 103 -19.80 0.59 12.04
C PRO A 103 -20.08 -0.92 11.99
N LEU A 104 -20.15 -1.54 13.16
CA LEU A 104 -20.58 -2.92 13.31
C LEU A 104 -22.11 -2.97 13.31
N TYR A 105 -22.72 -2.80 12.14
CA TYR A 105 -24.16 -2.96 12.01
C TYR A 105 -24.55 -4.44 12.05
N SER A 106 -25.64 -4.73 12.76
CA SER A 106 -26.27 -6.04 12.66
C SER A 106 -26.84 -6.21 11.25
N GLN A 107 -26.79 -7.44 10.73
CA GLN A 107 -27.25 -7.71 9.38
C GLN A 107 -28.72 -7.33 9.16
N ARG A 108 -29.57 -7.59 10.17
CA ARG A 108 -31.00 -7.22 10.12
C ARG A 108 -31.20 -5.72 9.90
N LEU A 109 -30.33 -4.90 10.50
CA LEU A 109 -30.37 -3.46 10.32
C LEU A 109 -29.95 -3.03 8.91
N LEU A 110 -28.91 -3.67 8.35
CA LEU A 110 -28.46 -3.41 6.98
C LEU A 110 -29.51 -3.78 5.92
N GLU A 111 -30.34 -4.79 6.21
CA GLU A 111 -31.44 -5.20 5.33
C GLU A 111 -32.68 -4.31 5.48
N SER A 112 -32.93 -3.78 6.68
CA SER A 112 -34.10 -2.91 6.94
C SER A 112 -33.85 -1.44 6.61
N ASP A 113 -32.62 -0.97 6.77
CA ASP A 113 -32.25 0.44 6.67
C ASP A 113 -31.21 0.64 5.55
N ALA A 114 -31.69 1.15 4.42
CA ALA A 114 -30.87 1.45 3.26
C ALA A 114 -29.84 2.57 3.53
N GLU A 115 -30.11 3.49 4.44
CA GLU A 115 -29.16 4.56 4.79
C GLU A 115 -27.99 4.02 5.59
N ALA A 116 -28.26 3.14 6.56
CA ALA A 116 -27.23 2.43 7.32
C ALA A 116 -26.35 1.57 6.40
N ALA A 117 -26.96 0.87 5.43
CA ALA A 117 -26.23 0.08 4.44
C ALA A 117 -25.34 0.96 3.53
N ARG A 118 -25.87 2.10 3.06
CA ARG A 118 -25.10 3.05 2.24
C ARG A 118 -23.92 3.62 3.03
N PHE A 119 -24.15 4.02 4.28
CA PHE A 119 -23.10 4.55 5.15
C PHE A 119 -22.00 3.51 5.38
N ALA A 120 -22.34 2.27 5.69
CA ALA A 120 -21.35 1.20 5.84
C ALA A 120 -20.54 0.95 4.57
N ALA A 121 -21.17 0.98 3.40
CA ALA A 121 -20.49 0.84 2.12
C ALA A 121 -19.55 2.03 1.82
N GLU A 122 -19.96 3.25 2.16
CA GLU A 122 -19.12 4.46 2.05
C GLU A 122 -17.92 4.39 2.98
N GLN A 123 -18.11 4.00 4.24
CA GLN A 123 -17.03 3.82 5.21
C GLN A 123 -16.05 2.73 4.76
N TYR A 124 -16.54 1.60 4.26
CA TYR A 124 -15.68 0.57 3.68
C TYR A 124 -14.88 1.12 2.49
N ARG A 125 -15.51 1.89 1.60
CA ARG A 125 -14.84 2.50 0.45
C ARG A 125 -13.75 3.48 0.88
N SER A 126 -14.00 4.28 1.91
CA SER A 126 -12.99 5.20 2.47
C SER A 126 -11.82 4.44 3.08
N ALA A 127 -12.06 3.41 3.89
CA ALA A 127 -11.01 2.55 4.44
C ALA A 127 -10.18 1.86 3.35
N PHE A 128 -10.85 1.33 2.32
CA PHE A 128 -10.18 0.69 1.18
C PHE A 128 -9.37 1.69 0.34
N LYS A 129 -9.87 2.92 0.20
CA LYS A 129 -9.13 4.01 -0.46
C LYS A 129 -7.86 4.37 0.31
N LEU A 130 -7.96 4.49 1.64
CA LEU A 130 -6.78 4.75 2.49
C LEU A 130 -5.76 3.61 2.38
N PHE A 131 -6.22 2.36 2.38
CA PHE A 131 -5.36 1.20 2.12
C PHE A 131 -4.63 1.33 0.78
N CYS A 132 -5.34 1.61 -0.31
CA CYS A 132 -4.72 1.80 -1.63
C CYS A 132 -3.70 2.96 -1.62
N ASN A 133 -4.03 4.07 -0.97
CA ASN A 133 -3.16 5.24 -0.87
C ASN A 133 -1.91 4.93 -0.04
N ALA A 134 -2.02 4.16 1.05
CA ALA A 134 -0.88 3.70 1.83
C ALA A 134 0.05 2.79 1.00
N MET A 135 -0.53 1.89 0.19
CA MET A 135 0.25 1.00 -0.68
C MET A 135 1.01 1.74 -1.80
N LEU A 136 0.63 2.98 -2.16
CA LEU A 136 1.41 3.79 -3.12
C LEU A 136 2.80 4.14 -2.59
N PHE A 137 3.01 4.14 -1.28
CA PHE A 137 4.31 4.39 -0.67
C PHE A 137 5.27 3.20 -0.73
N HIS A 138 4.85 2.08 -1.35
CA HIS A 138 5.75 0.96 -1.66
C HIS A 138 6.96 1.42 -2.47
N GLY A 139 8.15 0.95 -2.07
CA GLY A 139 9.42 1.40 -2.65
C GLY A 139 9.94 2.76 -2.14
N ILE A 140 9.15 3.50 -1.37
CA ILE A 140 9.58 4.73 -0.67
C ILE A 140 9.75 4.46 0.83
N LEU A 141 8.68 4.02 1.49
CA LEU A 141 8.69 3.68 2.91
C LEU A 141 9.24 2.25 3.11
N SER A 142 9.74 1.98 4.32
CA SER A 142 10.17 0.62 4.68
C SER A 142 9.00 -0.35 4.71
N ASN A 143 9.23 -1.58 4.25
CA ASN A 143 8.22 -2.64 4.22
C ASN A 143 7.59 -2.91 5.60
N SER A 144 8.36 -2.85 6.70
CA SER A 144 7.85 -3.03 8.06
C SER A 144 6.73 -2.04 8.43
N ILE A 145 6.93 -0.76 8.09
CA ILE A 145 5.93 0.30 8.33
C ILE A 145 4.69 0.07 7.46
N LEU A 146 4.86 -0.32 6.20
CA LEU A 146 3.72 -0.61 5.32
C LEU A 146 2.91 -1.83 5.80
N VAL A 147 3.58 -2.85 6.35
CA VAL A 147 2.92 -4.00 6.98
C VAL A 147 2.11 -3.53 8.20
N GLU A 148 2.70 -2.74 9.10
CA GLU A 148 2.01 -2.20 10.28
C GLU A 148 0.76 -1.40 9.87
N LEU A 149 0.91 -0.44 8.95
CA LEU A 149 -0.16 0.49 8.58
C LEU A 149 -1.24 -0.16 7.70
N ALA A 150 -0.82 -0.74 6.57
CA ALA A 150 -1.76 -1.21 5.54
C ALA A 150 -2.30 -2.61 5.86
N ILE A 151 -1.47 -3.51 6.38
CA ILE A 151 -1.89 -4.90 6.61
C ILE A 151 -2.47 -5.08 8.01
N GLU A 152 -1.73 -4.73 9.06
CA GLU A 152 -2.16 -5.00 10.43
C GLU A 152 -3.28 -4.05 10.86
N ARG A 153 -3.08 -2.74 10.70
CA ARG A 153 -4.04 -1.73 11.17
C ARG A 153 -5.22 -1.55 10.23
N LEU A 154 -5.06 -1.59 8.90
CA LEU A 154 -6.16 -1.39 7.95
C LEU A 154 -6.82 -2.70 7.52
N LEU A 155 -6.05 -3.61 6.89
CA LEU A 155 -6.61 -4.83 6.33
C LEU A 155 -7.19 -5.75 7.41
N ASN A 156 -6.38 -6.15 8.38
CA ASN A 156 -6.77 -7.16 9.36
C ASN A 156 -7.84 -6.66 10.33
N ARG A 157 -7.80 -5.37 10.72
CA ARG A 157 -8.75 -4.79 11.67
C ARG A 157 -10.06 -4.35 11.02
N TYR A 158 -9.99 -3.63 9.89
CA TYR A 158 -11.17 -2.99 9.30
C TYR A 158 -11.67 -3.71 8.06
N LEU A 159 -10.83 -3.99 7.06
CA LEU A 159 -11.29 -4.49 5.76
C LEU A 159 -11.71 -5.97 5.79
N LEU A 160 -11.08 -6.81 6.62
CA LEU A 160 -11.44 -8.22 6.74
C LEU A 160 -12.78 -8.44 7.44
N THR A 161 -13.17 -7.55 8.35
CA THR A 161 -14.38 -7.72 9.17
C THR A 161 -15.64 -7.77 8.30
N PRO A 162 -15.89 -6.83 7.36
CA PRO A 162 -17.01 -6.91 6.43
C PRO A 162 -16.95 -8.13 5.53
N ILE A 163 -15.76 -8.52 5.06
CA ILE A 163 -15.59 -9.68 4.17
C ILE A 163 -15.97 -10.99 4.86
N ARG A 164 -15.73 -11.11 6.18
CA ARG A 164 -16.07 -12.31 6.96
C ARG A 164 -17.56 -12.36 7.35
N ASN A 165 -18.18 -11.20 7.51
CA ASN A 165 -19.52 -11.06 8.07
C ASN A 165 -20.62 -10.81 7.01
N SER A 166 -20.25 -10.58 5.75
CA SER A 166 -21.19 -10.36 4.66
C SER A 166 -21.88 -11.64 4.20
N HIS A 167 -23.19 -11.55 3.96
CA HIS A 167 -23.99 -12.64 3.39
C HIS A 167 -23.95 -12.66 1.87
N ASN A 168 -23.60 -11.53 1.24
CA ASN A 168 -23.38 -11.47 -0.20
C ASN A 168 -21.97 -11.99 -0.54
N THR A 169 -21.88 -13.28 -0.86
CA THR A 169 -20.61 -13.94 -1.18
C THR A 169 -19.92 -13.31 -2.40
N SER A 170 -20.68 -12.89 -3.42
CA SER A 170 -20.10 -12.29 -4.63
C SER A 170 -19.45 -10.93 -4.35
N GLU A 171 -20.11 -10.07 -3.56
CA GLU A 171 -19.52 -8.79 -3.14
C GLU A 171 -18.25 -8.99 -2.29
N SER A 172 -18.27 -10.00 -1.40
CA SER A 172 -17.14 -10.38 -0.56
C SER A 172 -15.94 -10.84 -1.39
N VAL A 173 -16.19 -11.62 -2.44
CA VAL A 173 -15.18 -12.06 -3.41
C VAL A 173 -14.57 -10.87 -4.13
N GLN A 174 -15.41 -9.97 -4.68
CA GLN A 174 -14.91 -8.79 -5.40
C GLN A 174 -14.03 -7.91 -4.50
N ARG A 175 -14.44 -7.70 -3.25
CA ARG A 175 -13.65 -6.98 -2.24
C ARG A 175 -12.32 -7.67 -1.96
N CYS A 176 -12.33 -8.99 -1.79
CA CYS A 176 -11.13 -9.79 -1.58
C CYS A 176 -10.16 -9.70 -2.76
N LEU A 177 -10.66 -9.84 -3.99
CA LEU A 177 -9.86 -9.73 -5.21
C LEU A 177 -9.28 -8.32 -5.38
N ALA A 178 -10.07 -7.28 -5.09
CA ALA A 178 -9.60 -5.90 -5.14
C ALA A 178 -8.46 -5.62 -4.17
N ILE A 179 -8.49 -6.21 -2.96
CA ILE A 179 -7.39 -6.13 -2.00
C ILE A 179 -6.16 -6.89 -2.51
N ALA A 180 -6.34 -8.13 -2.98
CA ALA A 180 -5.23 -8.96 -3.46
C ALA A 180 -4.47 -8.29 -4.61
N GLN A 181 -5.17 -7.65 -5.54
CA GLN A 181 -4.57 -6.91 -6.66
C GLN A 181 -3.73 -5.69 -6.25
N LYS A 182 -3.92 -5.17 -5.03
CA LYS A 182 -3.18 -4.01 -4.53
C LYS A 182 -1.98 -4.39 -3.66
N ILE A 183 -1.83 -5.68 -3.33
CA ILE A 183 -0.65 -6.18 -2.63
C ILE A 183 0.47 -6.39 -3.68
N PRO A 184 1.66 -5.79 -3.50
CA PRO A 184 2.77 -5.94 -4.43
C PRO A 184 3.32 -7.38 -4.44
N GLU A 185 3.95 -7.77 -5.55
CA GLU A 185 4.48 -9.13 -5.76
C GLU A 185 5.57 -9.52 -4.75
N ASP A 186 6.24 -8.52 -4.17
CA ASP A 186 7.25 -8.70 -3.14
C ASP A 186 6.64 -9.01 -1.76
N ARG A 187 5.30 -8.93 -1.62
CA ARG A 187 4.50 -9.28 -0.42
C ARG A 187 4.97 -8.57 0.86
N LEU A 188 5.68 -7.44 0.69
CA LEU A 188 6.40 -6.65 1.70
C LEU A 188 7.51 -7.44 2.45
N GLN A 189 8.20 -8.29 1.67
CA GLN A 189 9.41 -9.09 1.91
C GLN A 189 9.76 -9.44 3.37
N ALA A 190 9.16 -10.57 3.79
CA ALA A 190 9.52 -11.39 4.94
C ALA A 190 11.04 -11.58 5.07
N GLU A 191 11.58 -11.34 6.26
CA GLU A 191 13.02 -11.29 6.59
C GLU A 191 13.85 -12.54 6.26
N PHE A 192 13.28 -13.61 5.70
CA PHE A 192 14.02 -14.83 5.36
C PHE A 192 13.50 -15.42 4.06
N ALA A 193 14.34 -15.32 3.01
CA ALA A 193 14.09 -15.81 1.66
C ALA A 193 13.82 -17.34 1.55
N ASP A 194 13.82 -18.07 2.66
CA ASP A 194 13.74 -19.54 2.71
C ASP A 194 12.41 -20.11 3.22
N SER A 195 11.43 -19.29 3.60
CA SER A 195 10.11 -19.83 3.93
C SER A 195 9.16 -19.73 2.73
N LEU A 196 8.89 -20.88 2.11
CA LEU A 196 7.78 -21.10 1.17
C LEU A 196 6.40 -20.74 1.78
N ALA A 197 6.36 -20.39 3.07
CA ALA A 197 5.15 -20.07 3.82
C ALA A 197 4.67 -18.62 3.64
N VAL A 198 3.35 -18.43 3.77
CA VAL A 198 2.69 -17.12 3.81
C VAL A 198 3.09 -16.38 5.09
N PRO A 199 3.51 -15.09 5.00
CA PRO A 199 3.83 -14.28 6.17
C PRO A 199 2.67 -14.22 7.17
N LYS A 200 2.96 -14.26 8.48
CA LYS A 200 1.95 -14.29 9.55
C LYS A 200 0.89 -13.19 9.42
N TYR A 201 1.31 -11.99 9.03
CA TYR A 201 0.42 -10.84 8.85
C TYR A 201 -0.61 -11.01 7.72
N LEU A 202 -0.35 -11.86 6.71
CA LEU A 202 -1.28 -12.17 5.61
C LEU A 202 -2.13 -13.42 5.85
N GLN A 203 -1.80 -14.25 6.84
CA GLN A 203 -2.52 -15.51 7.09
C GLN A 203 -4.01 -15.30 7.36
N GLN A 204 -4.36 -14.21 8.05
CA GLN A 204 -5.76 -13.86 8.33
C GLN A 204 -6.56 -13.56 7.06
N PHE A 205 -5.93 -12.90 6.09
CA PHE A 205 -6.50 -12.62 4.78
C PHE A 205 -6.64 -13.89 3.96
N CYS A 206 -5.58 -14.69 3.87
CA CYS A 206 -5.62 -15.95 3.12
C CYS A 206 -6.66 -16.93 3.66
N HIS A 207 -6.81 -17.01 4.99
CA HIS A 207 -7.85 -17.82 5.62
C HIS A 207 -9.26 -17.29 5.30
N ALA A 208 -9.46 -15.97 5.31
CA ALA A 208 -10.74 -15.37 4.92
C ALA A 208 -11.09 -15.69 3.45
N ALA A 209 -10.12 -15.54 2.54
CA ALA A 209 -10.28 -15.87 1.12
C ALA A 209 -10.61 -17.35 0.90
N ALA A 210 -9.91 -18.26 1.59
CA ALA A 210 -10.18 -19.71 1.50
C ALA A 210 -11.57 -20.08 2.03
N ASN A 211 -12.01 -19.46 3.13
CA ASN A 211 -13.36 -19.68 3.66
C ASN A 211 -14.45 -19.14 2.74
N LEU A 212 -14.20 -18.02 2.04
CA LEU A 212 -15.12 -17.52 1.01
C LEU A 212 -15.21 -18.49 -0.15
N GLY A 213 -14.09 -19.04 -0.62
CA GLY A 213 -14.08 -20.04 -1.69
C GLY A 213 -14.92 -21.27 -1.35
N LYS A 214 -14.77 -21.80 -0.12
CA LYS A 214 -15.58 -22.93 0.38
C LYS A 214 -17.08 -22.64 0.43
N LYS A 215 -17.47 -21.40 0.73
CA LYS A 215 -18.86 -20.97 0.84
C LYS A 215 -19.49 -20.57 -0.50
N ASN A 216 -18.68 -20.40 -1.56
CA ASN A 216 -19.15 -19.81 -2.80
C ASN A 216 -19.57 -20.88 -3.82
N PRO A 217 -20.83 -20.85 -4.30
CA PRO A 217 -21.28 -21.77 -5.36
C PRO A 217 -20.72 -21.42 -6.74
N ASN A 218 -20.19 -20.21 -6.97
CA ASN A 218 -19.74 -19.76 -8.29
C ASN A 218 -18.29 -20.18 -8.59
N ARG A 219 -18.09 -21.04 -9.59
CA ARG A 219 -16.78 -21.60 -9.95
C ARG A 219 -15.77 -20.57 -10.47
N GLU A 220 -16.23 -19.58 -11.23
CA GLU A 220 -15.34 -18.56 -11.79
C GLU A 220 -14.75 -17.67 -10.70
N GLU A 221 -15.58 -17.35 -9.70
CA GLU A 221 -15.18 -16.61 -8.51
C GLU A 221 -14.21 -17.41 -7.64
N VAL A 222 -14.46 -18.71 -7.43
CA VAL A 222 -13.55 -19.60 -6.70
C VAL A 222 -12.20 -19.74 -7.41
N SER A 223 -12.20 -19.89 -8.74
CA SER A 223 -10.95 -19.92 -9.52
C SER A 223 -10.20 -18.59 -9.43
N SER A 224 -10.91 -17.46 -9.44
CA SER A 224 -10.29 -16.14 -9.28
C SER A 224 -9.68 -15.95 -7.90
N LEU A 225 -10.35 -16.44 -6.85
CA LEU A 225 -9.80 -16.46 -5.49
C LEU A 225 -8.58 -17.38 -5.36
N ALA A 226 -8.60 -18.55 -5.99
CA ALA A 226 -7.46 -19.45 -6.04
C ALA A 226 -6.25 -18.79 -6.72
N ARG A 227 -6.45 -18.10 -7.85
CA ARG A 227 -5.39 -17.31 -8.51
C ARG A 227 -4.85 -16.20 -7.61
N ALA A 228 -5.71 -15.50 -6.89
CA ALA A 228 -5.29 -14.48 -5.92
C ALA A 228 -4.44 -15.09 -4.78
N LEU A 229 -4.80 -16.28 -4.27
CA LEU A 229 -3.98 -16.99 -3.29
C LEU A 229 -2.64 -17.47 -3.86
N MET A 230 -2.62 -17.95 -5.12
CA MET A 230 -1.38 -18.32 -5.80
C MET A 230 -0.45 -17.12 -5.97
N GLN A 231 -0.98 -15.93 -6.30
CA GLN A 231 -0.20 -14.68 -6.35
C GLN A 231 0.42 -14.35 -4.98
N LEU A 232 -0.30 -14.65 -3.90
CA LEU A 232 0.20 -14.50 -2.53
C LEU A 232 1.11 -15.67 -2.07
N ARG A 233 1.37 -16.65 -2.94
CA ARG A 233 2.08 -17.92 -2.71
C ARG A 233 1.52 -18.76 -1.56
N ASP A 234 0.21 -18.72 -1.36
CA ASP A 234 -0.49 -19.68 -0.50
C ASP A 234 -0.90 -20.91 -1.32
N PHE A 235 0.09 -21.74 -1.67
CA PHE A 235 -0.11 -22.88 -2.56
C PHE A 235 -1.02 -23.94 -1.93
N ASP A 236 -0.88 -24.21 -0.63
CA ASP A 236 -1.66 -25.24 0.06
C ASP A 236 -3.17 -24.93 0.02
N ARG A 237 -3.55 -23.68 0.32
CA ARG A 237 -4.96 -23.27 0.33
C ARG A 237 -5.51 -23.04 -1.07
N ALA A 238 -4.68 -22.63 -2.02
CA ALA A 238 -5.07 -22.53 -3.42
C ALA A 238 -5.36 -23.92 -4.02
N GLU A 239 -4.48 -24.91 -3.77
CA GLU A 239 -4.64 -26.28 -4.28
C GLU A 239 -5.88 -26.95 -3.65
N GLU A 240 -6.15 -26.71 -2.37
CA GLU A 240 -7.38 -27.19 -1.71
C GLU A 240 -8.64 -26.58 -2.34
N MET A 241 -8.62 -25.30 -2.73
CA MET A 241 -9.75 -24.68 -3.46
C MET A 241 -9.89 -25.23 -4.87
N GLU A 242 -8.79 -25.55 -5.55
CA GLU A 242 -8.83 -26.18 -6.88
C GLU A 242 -9.32 -27.62 -6.84
N LYS A 243 -8.99 -28.39 -5.78
CA LYS A 243 -9.50 -29.76 -5.57
C LYS A 243 -11.01 -29.81 -5.33
N GLN A 244 -11.59 -28.74 -4.77
CA GLN A 244 -13.03 -28.60 -4.57
C GLN A 244 -13.80 -28.32 -5.87
N LEU A 245 -13.11 -27.91 -6.95
CA LEU A 245 -13.68 -27.89 -8.29
C LEU A 245 -13.63 -29.33 -8.86
N PRO A 246 -14.76 -30.00 -9.14
CA PRO A 246 -14.71 -31.37 -9.62
C PRO A 246 -13.94 -31.44 -10.94
N ARG A 247 -12.92 -32.31 -10.97
CA ARG A 247 -12.12 -32.60 -12.17
C ARG A 247 -13.04 -33.06 -13.29
N PHE A 248 -12.89 -32.46 -14.47
CA PHE A 248 -13.50 -32.95 -15.71
C PHE A 248 -13.23 -34.46 -15.83
N LYS A 249 -14.29 -35.28 -15.82
CA LYS A 249 -14.27 -36.53 -16.57
C LYS A 249 -14.61 -36.14 -18.01
N SER A 250 -13.58 -36.12 -18.85
CA SER A 250 -13.70 -36.19 -20.31
C SER A 250 -14.55 -37.39 -20.72
#